data_AF-A0AAX6DQ38-F1
#
_entry.id   AF-A0AAX6DQ38-F1
#
_cell.length_a   1.000
_cell.length_b   1.000
_cell.length_c   1.000
_cell.angle_alpha   90.00
_cell.angle_beta   90.00
_cell.angle_gamma   90.00
#
_symmetry.space_group_name_H-M   'P 1'
#
loop_
_entity.id
_entity.type
_entity.pdbx_description
1 polymer ?
#
loop_
_entity_poly.entity_id
_entity_poly.type
_entity_poly.pdbx_seq_one_letter_code
_entity_poly.pdbx_strand_id
1 'polypeptide(L)'
;MRPDRVRALVNLSVAFSPRHPARRPLDTLRALYGDGYYVCRFQEPGEAEADFATAGAECIIKKLFTYRDPVPLVVPKGKRFGGSPGEQITLPPWLSEEDICYFASKFEKSGFTGGLNYYRCINLNWELTAAWIGAQIMVPVKFIVGDLDLAYHTGNTKDYLHKGGFKKDVPFLENVVVMEGVGHSPTKKDQMKSQTIYTISSKSSNPSL
;
A
#
# COMPACT_ATOMS: atom_id res chain seq x y z
N MET A 1 -13.10 -1.68 -16.65
CA MET A 1 -11.95 -2.58 -16.39
C MET A 1 -11.47 -3.21 -17.71
N ARG A 2 -10.19 -3.63 -17.80
CA ARG A 2 -9.55 -4.20 -19.00
C ARG A 2 -8.73 -5.47 -18.69
N PRO A 3 -9.36 -6.57 -18.23
CA PRO A 3 -8.65 -7.82 -17.93
C PRO A 3 -7.99 -8.43 -19.16
N ASP A 4 -8.51 -8.14 -20.36
CA ASP A 4 -7.95 -8.51 -21.65
C ASP A 4 -6.52 -8.00 -21.91
N ARG A 5 -6.10 -6.95 -21.17
CA ARG A 5 -4.76 -6.38 -21.28
C ARG A 5 -3.76 -6.93 -20.27
N VAL A 6 -4.19 -7.78 -19.34
CA VAL A 6 -3.37 -8.28 -18.23
C VAL A 6 -3.36 -9.80 -18.27
N ARG A 7 -2.24 -10.38 -18.74
CA ARG A 7 -2.08 -11.84 -18.80
C ARG A 7 -2.01 -12.47 -17.41
N ALA A 8 -1.38 -11.78 -16.46
CA ALA A 8 -1.33 -12.14 -15.05
C ALA A 8 -0.84 -10.95 -14.21
N LEU A 9 -1.07 -11.01 -12.90
CA LEU A 9 -0.71 -9.97 -11.93
C LEU A 9 0.13 -10.55 -10.79
N VAL A 10 1.27 -9.92 -10.52
CA VAL A 10 1.91 -10.01 -9.20
C VAL A 10 1.56 -8.73 -8.47
N ASN A 11 0.87 -8.87 -7.34
CA ASN A 11 0.51 -7.75 -6.50
C ASN A 11 1.19 -7.85 -5.14
N LEU A 12 1.67 -6.72 -4.64
CA LEU A 12 2.45 -6.63 -3.40
C LEU A 12 1.70 -5.76 -2.38
N SER A 13 1.79 -6.11 -1.10
CA SER A 13 1.30 -5.31 0.04
C SER A 13 -0.22 -5.14 0.16
N VAL A 14 -0.84 -4.45 -0.79
CA VAL A 14 -2.24 -4.01 -0.69
C VAL A 14 -3.15 -5.01 -1.39
N ALA A 15 -3.98 -5.71 -0.62
CA ALA A 15 -4.96 -6.65 -1.14
C ALA A 15 -6.07 -5.96 -1.96
N PHE A 16 -6.81 -6.72 -2.77
CA PHE A 16 -8.07 -6.21 -3.32
C PHE A 16 -9.00 -5.82 -2.17
N SER A 17 -9.67 -4.67 -2.30
CA SER A 17 -10.61 -4.17 -1.30
C SER A 17 -12.02 -4.17 -1.92
N PRO A 18 -12.89 -5.13 -1.55
CA PRO A 18 -14.25 -5.17 -2.07
C PRO A 18 -15.01 -3.89 -1.71
N ARG A 19 -15.58 -3.25 -2.72
CA ARG A 19 -16.34 -2.01 -2.54
C ARG A 19 -17.59 -2.27 -1.71
N HIS A 20 -17.69 -1.65 -0.54
CA HIS A 20 -18.93 -1.67 0.23
C HIS A 20 -20.00 -0.78 -0.42
N PRO A 21 -21.25 -1.25 -0.65
CA PRO A 21 -22.26 -0.51 -1.41
C PRO A 21 -22.69 0.80 -0.76
N ALA A 22 -22.74 0.85 0.57
CA ALA A 22 -23.30 1.97 1.34
C ALA A 22 -22.30 2.70 2.25
N ARG A 23 -21.02 2.31 2.26
CA ARG A 23 -20.01 2.89 3.16
C ARG A 23 -18.84 3.39 2.35
N ARG A 24 -18.55 4.69 2.47
CA ARG A 24 -17.38 5.29 1.85
C ARG A 24 -16.11 4.80 2.57
N PRO A 25 -14.98 4.60 1.86
CA PRO A 25 -13.76 4.10 2.46
C PRO A 25 -13.22 5.03 3.55
N LEU A 26 -13.22 6.34 3.31
CA LEU A 26 -12.69 7.30 4.28
C LEU A 26 -13.49 7.30 5.59
N ASP A 27 -14.81 7.19 5.51
CA ASP A 27 -15.68 7.15 6.70
C ASP A 27 -15.43 5.88 7.51
N THR A 28 -15.18 4.76 6.82
CA THR A 28 -14.83 3.48 7.46
C THR A 28 -13.47 3.57 8.16
N LEU A 29 -12.46 4.12 7.48
CA LEU A 29 -11.12 4.28 8.04
C LEU A 29 -11.13 5.24 9.24
N ARG A 30 -11.87 6.35 9.14
CA ARG A 30 -12.06 7.30 10.24
C ARG A 30 -12.79 6.67 11.42
N ALA A 31 -13.81 5.84 11.18
CA ALA A 31 -14.51 5.14 12.26
C ALA A 31 -13.63 4.12 12.99
N LEU A 32 -12.70 3.46 12.28
CA LEU A 32 -11.80 2.45 12.85
C LEU A 32 -10.61 3.07 13.59
N TYR A 33 -10.04 4.16 13.07
CA TYR A 33 -8.73 4.68 13.50
C TYR A 33 -8.72 6.15 13.90
N GLY A 34 -9.85 6.84 13.77
CA GLY A 34 -9.99 8.26 14.06
C GLY A 34 -9.27 9.16 13.04
N ASP A 35 -9.35 10.47 13.26
CA ASP A 35 -8.75 11.48 12.37
C ASP A 35 -7.21 11.48 12.40
N GLY A 36 -6.60 10.81 13.37
CA GLY A 36 -5.15 10.63 13.43
C GLY A 36 -4.61 9.68 12.37
N TYR A 37 -5.45 8.82 11.78
CA TYR A 37 -5.01 7.87 10.75
C TYR A 37 -4.46 8.60 9.53
N TYR A 38 -3.32 8.14 8.99
CA TYR A 38 -2.58 8.89 7.97
C TYR A 38 -3.42 9.21 6.72
N VAL A 39 -4.29 8.29 6.27
CA VAL A 39 -5.20 8.55 5.13
C VAL A 39 -6.18 9.67 5.43
N CYS A 40 -6.67 9.77 6.66
CA CYS A 40 -7.53 10.85 7.12
C CYS A 40 -6.77 12.17 7.22
N ARG A 41 -5.53 12.13 7.72
CA ARG A 41 -4.63 13.30 7.81
C ARG A 41 -4.22 13.87 6.43
N PHE A 42 -4.24 13.06 5.38
CA PHE A 42 -3.86 13.50 4.03
C PHE A 42 -5.00 14.17 3.26
N GLN A 43 -6.22 14.20 3.81
CA GLN A 43 -7.39 14.70 3.09
C GLN A 43 -7.36 16.20 2.86
N GLU A 44 -6.97 16.99 3.87
CA GLU A 44 -6.94 18.45 3.75
C GLU A 44 -5.77 18.88 2.84
N PRO A 45 -6.03 19.58 1.73
CA PRO A 45 -4.98 20.08 0.86
C PRO A 45 -4.06 21.07 1.58
N GLY A 46 -2.74 20.82 1.54
CA GLY A 46 -1.73 21.71 2.12
C GLY A 46 -1.31 21.35 3.54
N GLU A 47 -2.13 20.64 4.33
CA GLU A 47 -1.75 20.31 5.72
C GLU A 47 -0.58 19.32 5.78
N ALA A 48 -0.70 18.18 5.10
CA ALA A 48 0.36 17.18 5.05
C ALA A 48 1.61 17.72 4.32
N GLU A 49 1.42 18.52 3.28
CA GLU A 49 2.52 19.19 2.59
C GLU A 49 3.30 20.13 3.52
N ALA A 50 2.62 20.95 4.34
CA ALA A 50 3.27 21.86 5.28
C ALA A 50 4.01 21.10 6.41
N ASP A 51 3.42 19.99 6.88
CA ASP A 51 4.08 19.08 7.82
C ASP A 51 5.37 18.51 7.22
N PHE A 52 5.30 17.97 6.00
CA PHE A 52 6.45 17.38 5.32
C PHE A 52 7.53 18.40 4.98
N ALA A 53 7.14 19.63 4.61
CA ALA A 53 8.07 20.73 4.39
C ALA A 53 8.84 21.11 5.66
N THR A 54 8.20 21.00 6.84
CA THR A 54 8.86 21.25 8.13
C THR A 54 9.91 20.19 8.45
N ALA A 55 9.63 18.92 8.10
CA ALA A 55 10.54 17.80 8.37
C ALA A 55 11.66 17.64 7.32
N GLY A 56 11.42 18.06 6.08
CA GLY A 56 12.30 17.85 4.93
C GLY A 56 12.07 16.50 4.24
N ALA A 57 12.27 16.47 2.92
CA ALA A 57 11.97 15.30 2.10
C ALA A 57 12.77 14.06 2.54
N GLU A 58 14.05 14.23 2.88
CA GLU A 58 14.91 13.15 3.35
C GLU A 58 14.32 12.44 4.58
N CYS A 59 13.88 13.21 5.59
CA CYS A 59 13.27 12.67 6.80
C CYS A 59 12.00 11.88 6.47
N ILE A 60 11.12 12.42 5.63
CA ILE A 60 9.89 11.73 5.21
C ILE A 60 10.19 10.42 4.49
N ILE A 61 11.14 10.44 3.55
CA ILE A 61 11.56 9.26 2.79
C ILE A 61 12.16 8.20 3.71
N LYS A 62 13.04 8.59 4.65
CA LYS A 62 13.57 7.68 5.69
C LYS A 62 12.42 7.03 6.45
N LYS A 63 11.49 7.82 7.00
CA LYS A 63 10.34 7.30 7.76
C LYS A 63 9.49 6.31 6.98
N LEU A 64 9.18 6.60 5.72
CA LEU A 64 8.35 5.73 4.89
C LEU A 64 9.06 4.40 4.58
N PHE A 65 10.34 4.43 4.23
CA PHE A 65 11.09 3.22 3.89
C PHE A 65 11.50 2.39 5.11
N THR A 66 11.68 3.00 6.28
CA THR A 66 12.06 2.29 7.51
C THR A 66 10.87 1.90 8.38
N TYR A 67 9.63 2.19 7.97
CA TYR A 67 8.44 1.80 8.73
C TYR A 67 8.27 0.28 8.78
N ARG A 68 8.27 -0.27 10.00
CA ARG A 68 8.19 -1.72 10.27
C ARG A 68 7.19 -2.09 11.34
N ASP A 69 6.52 -1.11 11.94
CA ASP A 69 5.55 -1.41 12.98
C ASP A 69 4.30 -2.03 12.32
N PRO A 70 3.85 -3.22 12.76
CA PRO A 70 2.70 -3.91 12.18
C PRO A 70 1.37 -3.31 12.63
N VAL A 71 1.32 -1.99 12.84
CA VAL A 71 0.15 -1.27 13.34
C VAL A 71 -0.30 -0.25 12.31
N PRO A 72 -1.60 0.10 12.28
CA PRO A 72 -2.09 1.21 11.47
C PRO A 72 -1.35 2.50 11.85
N LEU A 73 -0.89 3.25 10.84
CA LEU A 73 -0.16 4.49 11.06
C LEU A 73 -1.12 5.60 11.49
N VAL A 74 -1.17 5.83 12.81
CA VAL A 74 -1.99 6.86 13.45
C VAL A 74 -1.07 7.92 14.06
N VAL A 75 -1.15 9.14 13.54
CA VAL A 75 -0.44 10.31 14.04
C VAL A 75 -1.23 10.91 15.22
N PRO A 76 -0.68 10.94 16.45
CA PRO A 76 -1.39 11.49 17.59
C PRO A 76 -1.81 12.95 17.39
N LYS A 77 -2.89 13.37 18.06
CA LYS A 77 -3.36 14.76 18.01
C LYS A 77 -2.24 15.72 18.46
N GLY A 78 -2.05 16.81 17.72
CA GLY A 78 -0.99 17.79 17.99
C GLY A 78 0.42 17.33 17.61
N LYS A 79 0.57 16.12 17.06
CA LYS A 79 1.84 15.64 16.48
C LYS A 79 1.81 15.74 14.96
N ARG A 80 3.02 15.82 14.41
CA ARG A 80 3.36 15.86 13.00
C ARG A 80 3.73 14.47 12.51
N PHE A 81 3.31 14.11 11.31
CA PHE A 81 3.75 12.90 10.62
C PHE A 81 5.26 12.94 10.39
N GLY A 82 5.78 14.10 9.95
CA GLY A 82 7.20 14.30 9.74
C GLY A 82 8.02 14.25 11.03
N GLY A 83 7.38 14.24 12.20
CA GLY A 83 8.03 14.27 13.51
C GLY A 83 8.86 15.54 13.72
N SER A 84 9.93 15.43 14.50
CA SER A 84 10.83 16.55 14.78
C SER A 84 11.95 16.62 13.73
N PRO A 85 12.33 17.82 13.26
CA PRO A 85 13.52 17.99 12.43
C PRO A 85 14.77 17.43 13.14
N GLY A 86 15.60 16.66 12.43
CA GLY A 86 16.84 16.08 12.96
C GLY A 86 16.68 14.77 13.73
N GLU A 87 15.51 14.13 13.70
CA GLU A 87 15.32 12.76 14.21
C GLU A 87 16.26 11.78 13.49
N GLN A 88 17.13 11.10 14.25
CA GLN A 88 18.04 10.10 13.70
C GLN A 88 17.29 8.81 13.41
N ILE A 89 17.27 8.41 12.13
CA ILE A 89 16.63 7.17 11.66
C ILE A 89 17.73 6.24 11.17
N THR A 90 17.87 5.09 11.83
CA THR A 90 18.83 4.05 11.40
C THR A 90 18.32 3.36 10.14
N LEU A 91 19.12 3.44 9.06
CA LEU A 91 18.77 2.78 7.81
C LEU A 91 18.98 1.27 7.92
N PRO A 92 18.05 0.46 7.37
CA PRO A 92 18.24 -0.97 7.29
C PRO A 92 19.30 -1.32 6.23
N PRO A 93 19.94 -2.52 6.29
CA PRO A 93 21.07 -2.86 5.43
C PRO A 93 20.82 -2.87 3.91
N TRP A 94 19.56 -2.84 3.48
CA TRP A 94 19.17 -2.84 2.06
C TRP A 94 18.97 -1.45 1.48
N LEU A 95 18.97 -0.40 2.32
CA LEU A 95 18.69 0.98 1.94
C LEU A 95 19.90 1.84 2.27
N SER A 96 20.56 2.38 1.25
CA SER A 96 21.72 3.24 1.46
C SER A 96 21.30 4.71 1.62
N GLU A 97 22.23 5.53 2.13
CA GLU A 97 22.02 6.99 2.17
C GLU A 97 21.92 7.58 0.75
N GLU A 98 22.61 7.00 -0.24
CA GLU A 98 22.48 7.41 -1.65
C GLU A 98 21.09 7.14 -2.21
N ASP A 99 20.47 6.00 -1.89
CA ASP A 99 19.09 5.70 -2.28
C ASP A 99 18.13 6.73 -1.69
N ILE A 100 18.28 7.04 -0.40
CA ILE A 100 17.48 8.06 0.28
C ILE A 100 17.65 9.43 -0.40
N CYS A 101 18.89 9.88 -0.61
CA CYS A 101 19.20 11.14 -1.26
C CYS A 101 18.59 11.20 -2.67
N TYR A 102 18.66 10.11 -3.43
CA TYR A 102 18.05 10.03 -4.74
C TYR A 102 16.54 10.28 -4.67
N PHE A 103 15.80 9.55 -3.83
CA PHE A 103 14.35 9.72 -3.69
C PHE A 103 14.00 11.11 -3.16
N ALA A 104 14.68 11.58 -2.11
CA ALA A 104 14.47 12.89 -1.53
C ALA A 104 14.60 14.00 -2.58
N SER A 105 15.65 13.96 -3.41
CA SER A 105 15.88 14.96 -4.47
C SER A 105 14.75 15.03 -5.51
N LYS A 106 14.00 13.94 -5.72
CA LYS A 106 12.83 13.93 -6.61
C LYS A 106 11.66 14.66 -5.95
N PHE A 107 11.39 14.37 -4.68
CA PHE A 107 10.31 14.98 -3.92
C PHE A 107 10.58 16.45 -3.56
N GLU A 108 11.83 16.86 -3.43
CA GLU A 108 12.19 18.28 -3.31
C GLU A 108 11.80 19.08 -4.56
N LYS A 109 11.91 18.46 -5.74
CA LYS A 109 11.55 19.11 -7.01
C LYS A 109 10.06 19.08 -7.29
N SER A 110 9.40 17.95 -7.02
CA SER A 110 7.98 17.76 -7.35
C SER A 110 7.01 18.16 -6.24
N GLY A 111 7.49 18.24 -5.00
CA GLY A 111 6.65 18.18 -3.81
C GLY A 111 5.97 16.82 -3.63
N PHE A 112 5.16 16.70 -2.56
CA PHE A 112 4.41 15.49 -2.22
C PHE A 112 2.94 15.52 -2.65
N THR A 113 2.41 16.68 -3.07
CA THR A 113 1.00 16.89 -3.43
C THR A 113 0.47 15.88 -4.43
N GLY A 114 1.26 15.56 -5.48
CA GLY A 114 0.84 14.59 -6.49
C GLY A 114 0.54 13.21 -5.92
N GLY A 115 1.40 12.70 -5.02
CA GLY A 115 1.17 11.42 -4.34
C GLY A 115 0.03 11.50 -3.33
N LEU A 116 -0.06 12.59 -2.57
CA LEU A 116 -1.12 12.80 -1.58
C LEU A 116 -2.52 12.87 -2.21
N ASN A 117 -2.62 13.41 -3.43
CA ASN A 117 -3.90 13.52 -4.15
C ASN A 117 -4.55 12.16 -4.44
N TYR A 118 -3.79 11.06 -4.52
CA TYR A 118 -4.38 9.71 -4.66
C TYR A 118 -5.24 9.35 -3.43
N TYR A 119 -4.81 9.75 -2.23
CA TYR A 119 -5.58 9.54 -1.00
C TYR A 119 -6.81 10.44 -0.93
N ARG A 120 -6.70 11.68 -1.42
CA ARG A 120 -7.82 12.65 -1.49
C ARG A 120 -8.93 12.15 -2.42
N CYS A 121 -8.57 11.39 -3.45
CA CYS A 121 -9.51 10.79 -4.38
C CYS A 121 -10.16 9.49 -3.88
N ILE A 122 -9.89 8.99 -2.67
CA ILE A 122 -10.38 7.65 -2.26
C ILE A 122 -11.91 7.52 -2.27
N ASN A 123 -12.62 8.57 -1.84
CA ASN A 123 -14.08 8.60 -1.88
C ASN A 123 -14.60 8.79 -3.31
N LEU A 124 -13.93 9.62 -4.11
CA LEU A 124 -14.27 9.78 -5.54
C LEU A 124 -14.10 8.45 -6.29
N ASN A 125 -13.02 7.72 -6.05
CA ASN A 125 -12.80 6.39 -6.62
C ASN A 125 -13.92 5.43 -6.22
N TRP A 126 -14.39 5.48 -4.97
CA TRP A 126 -15.54 4.69 -4.53
C TRP A 126 -16.85 5.05 -5.27
N GLU A 127 -17.08 6.33 -5.59
CA GLU A 127 -18.23 6.76 -6.39
C GLU A 127 -18.12 6.25 -7.83
N LEU A 128 -16.98 6.49 -8.46
CA LEU A 128 -16.72 6.13 -9.85
C LEU A 128 -16.68 4.61 -10.09
N THR A 129 -16.42 3.82 -9.05
CA THR A 129 -16.33 2.36 -9.15
C THR A 129 -17.62 1.61 -8.82
N ALA A 130 -18.75 2.32 -8.66
CA ALA A 130 -20.05 1.71 -8.35
C ALA A 130 -20.48 0.64 -9.37
N ALA A 131 -20.13 0.79 -10.65
CA ALA A 131 -20.47 -0.16 -11.70
C ALA A 131 -19.79 -1.55 -11.55
N TRP A 132 -18.77 -1.67 -10.68
CA TRP A 132 -18.02 -2.92 -10.46
C TRP A 132 -18.30 -3.56 -9.10
N ILE A 133 -19.37 -3.17 -8.41
CA ILE A 133 -19.80 -3.86 -7.19
C ILE A 133 -20.05 -5.34 -7.51
N GLY A 134 -19.41 -6.23 -6.76
CA GLY A 134 -19.53 -7.69 -6.93
C GLY A 134 -18.75 -8.26 -8.12
N ALA A 135 -18.07 -7.44 -8.92
CA ALA A 135 -17.21 -7.92 -9.99
C ALA A 135 -15.97 -8.62 -9.42
N GLN A 136 -15.60 -9.75 -10.05
CA GLN A 136 -14.41 -10.52 -9.69
C GLN A 136 -13.20 -10.14 -10.56
N ILE A 137 -11.99 -10.33 -10.02
CA ILE A 137 -10.73 -10.23 -10.77
C ILE A 137 -10.44 -11.58 -11.42
N MET A 138 -10.64 -11.64 -12.75
CA MET A 138 -10.59 -12.87 -13.54
C MET A 138 -9.23 -13.15 -14.20
N VAL A 139 -8.15 -12.54 -13.72
CA VAL A 139 -6.78 -12.81 -14.19
C VAL A 139 -6.03 -13.64 -13.14
N PRO A 140 -5.03 -14.46 -13.53
CA PRO A 140 -4.14 -15.12 -12.57
C PRO A 140 -3.45 -14.09 -11.67
N VAL A 141 -3.53 -14.28 -10.36
CA VAL A 141 -2.91 -13.37 -9.37
C VAL A 141 -1.99 -14.12 -8.45
N LYS A 142 -0.78 -13.60 -8.25
CA LYS A 142 0.06 -13.93 -7.10
C LYS A 142 0.13 -12.73 -6.17
N PHE A 143 -0.18 -12.96 -4.90
CA PHE A 143 -0.15 -11.91 -3.89
C PHE A 143 0.95 -12.19 -2.86
N ILE A 144 1.76 -11.17 -2.59
CA ILE A 144 2.91 -11.27 -1.68
C ILE A 144 2.84 -10.09 -0.70
N VAL A 145 2.99 -10.37 0.59
CA VAL A 145 2.92 -9.37 1.64
C VAL A 145 3.94 -9.69 2.73
N GLY A 146 4.48 -8.66 3.38
CA GLY A 146 5.32 -8.82 4.56
C GLY A 146 4.48 -9.05 5.82
N ASP A 147 4.95 -9.89 6.74
CA ASP A 147 4.28 -10.10 8.03
C ASP A 147 4.28 -8.85 8.94
N LEU A 148 5.17 -7.88 8.69
CA LEU A 148 5.25 -6.59 9.36
C LEU A 148 4.65 -5.44 8.53
N ASP A 149 4.02 -5.73 7.40
CA ASP A 149 3.39 -4.71 6.55
C ASP A 149 2.11 -4.17 7.19
N LEU A 150 2.02 -2.87 7.42
CA LEU A 150 0.85 -2.21 8.00
C LEU A 150 -0.46 -2.51 7.25
N ALA A 151 -0.41 -2.66 5.92
CA ALA A 151 -1.56 -2.98 5.09
C ALA A 151 -2.12 -4.37 5.44
N TYR A 152 -1.25 -5.31 5.82
CA TYR A 152 -1.62 -6.65 6.25
C TYR A 152 -2.36 -6.67 7.58
N HIS A 153 -2.12 -5.68 8.46
CA HIS A 153 -2.76 -5.56 9.78
C HIS A 153 -3.88 -4.50 9.83
N THR A 154 -4.20 -3.89 8.68
CA THR A 154 -5.28 -2.91 8.59
C THR A 154 -6.63 -3.62 8.52
N GLY A 155 -7.57 -3.22 9.38
CA GLY A 155 -8.93 -3.73 9.47
C GLY A 155 -8.98 -5.24 9.63
N ASN A 156 -9.76 -5.90 8.78
CA ASN A 156 -9.90 -7.35 8.72
C ASN A 156 -9.03 -8.00 7.61
N THR A 157 -7.98 -7.32 7.14
CA THR A 157 -7.23 -7.76 5.95
C THR A 157 -6.67 -9.18 6.08
N LYS A 158 -6.12 -9.58 7.23
CA LYS A 158 -5.65 -10.97 7.44
C LYS A 158 -6.76 -12.00 7.24
N ASP A 159 -7.91 -11.76 7.85
CA ASP A 159 -9.07 -12.64 7.74
C ASP A 159 -9.56 -12.69 6.29
N TYR A 160 -9.63 -11.54 5.62
CA TYR A 160 -10.01 -11.46 4.22
C TYR A 160 -9.06 -12.28 3.32
N LEU A 161 -7.75 -12.17 3.52
CA LEU A 161 -6.73 -12.89 2.77
C LEU A 161 -6.80 -14.40 2.99
N HIS A 162 -6.95 -14.85 4.24
CA HIS A 162 -6.73 -16.25 4.61
C HIS A 162 -8.00 -17.07 4.84
N LYS A 163 -9.15 -16.43 5.08
CA LYS A 163 -10.44 -17.11 5.32
C LYS A 163 -11.34 -17.13 4.09
N GLY A 164 -10.76 -17.06 2.90
CA GLY A 164 -11.43 -17.29 1.62
C GLY A 164 -12.11 -16.07 0.97
N GLY A 165 -12.17 -14.91 1.64
CA GLY A 165 -12.72 -13.68 1.07
C GLY A 165 -11.97 -13.24 -0.19
N PHE A 166 -10.64 -13.18 -0.11
CA PHE A 166 -9.81 -12.77 -1.24
C PHE A 166 -9.88 -13.74 -2.40
N LYS A 167 -9.91 -15.04 -2.12
CA LYS A 167 -10.07 -16.09 -3.15
C LYS A 167 -11.45 -16.04 -3.81
N LYS A 168 -12.50 -15.63 -3.08
CA LYS A 168 -13.84 -15.43 -3.64
C LYS A 168 -13.88 -14.28 -4.65
N ASP A 169 -13.21 -13.17 -4.35
CA ASP A 169 -13.19 -12.00 -5.24
C ASP A 169 -12.13 -12.11 -6.35
N VAL A 170 -11.10 -12.94 -6.14
CA VAL A 170 -10.02 -13.24 -7.09
C VAL A 170 -9.92 -14.76 -7.31
N PRO A 171 -10.79 -15.34 -8.15
CA PRO A 171 -10.89 -16.80 -8.30
C PRO A 171 -9.59 -17.49 -8.73
N PHE A 172 -8.73 -16.81 -9.51
CA PHE A 172 -7.44 -17.33 -9.98
C PHE A 172 -6.25 -16.89 -9.11
N LEU A 173 -6.50 -16.54 -7.86
CA LEU A 173 -5.45 -16.27 -6.87
C LEU A 173 -4.66 -17.54 -6.54
N GLU A 174 -3.34 -17.53 -6.73
CA GLU A 174 -2.42 -18.53 -6.16
C GLU A 174 -2.30 -18.37 -4.64
N ASN A 175 -1.61 -19.29 -3.96
CA ASN A 175 -1.40 -19.18 -2.52
C ASN A 175 -0.79 -17.81 -2.15
N VAL A 176 -1.40 -17.15 -1.15
CA VAL A 176 -0.88 -15.91 -0.58
C VAL A 176 0.48 -16.20 0.05
N VAL A 177 1.48 -15.41 -0.34
CA VAL A 177 2.83 -15.49 0.23
C VAL A 177 2.94 -14.45 1.33
N VAL A 178 3.23 -14.90 2.55
CA VAL A 178 3.58 -14.03 3.67
C VAL A 178 5.07 -14.15 3.94
N MET A 179 5.80 -13.05 3.83
CA MET A 179 7.25 -12.99 4.04
C MET A 179 7.55 -12.64 5.50
N GLU A 180 8.19 -13.56 6.23
CA GLU A 180 8.59 -13.37 7.62
C GLU A 180 9.68 -12.29 7.77
N GLY A 181 9.50 -11.41 8.75
CA GLY A 181 10.42 -10.31 9.06
C GLY A 181 10.43 -9.16 8.05
N VAL A 182 9.45 -9.07 7.15
CA VAL A 182 9.41 -8.08 6.06
C VAL A 182 8.32 -7.03 6.33
N GLY A 183 8.70 -5.74 6.23
CA GLY A 183 7.79 -4.60 6.41
C GLY A 183 7.07 -4.18 5.11
N HIS A 184 6.53 -2.95 5.11
CA HIS A 184 5.73 -2.43 4.00
C HIS A 184 6.52 -2.25 2.70
N SER A 185 7.79 -1.84 2.80
CA SER A 185 8.71 -1.89 1.66
C SER A 185 9.32 -3.30 1.63
N PRO A 186 8.98 -4.13 0.64
CA PRO A 186 9.51 -5.48 0.57
C PRO A 186 10.91 -5.48 -0.06
N THR A 187 11.87 -6.02 0.67
CA THR A 187 13.27 -5.54 0.64
C THR A 187 14.30 -6.55 0.18
N LYS A 188 13.84 -7.72 -0.29
CA LYS A 188 14.74 -8.75 -0.81
C LYS A 188 14.39 -9.01 -2.26
N LYS A 189 15.06 -8.29 -3.17
CA LYS A 189 15.02 -8.55 -4.62
C LYS A 189 15.22 -10.05 -4.93
N ASP A 190 16.03 -10.76 -4.14
CA ASP A 190 16.31 -12.19 -4.37
C ASP A 190 15.24 -13.15 -3.83
N GLN A 191 14.59 -12.82 -2.70
CA GLN A 191 13.40 -13.57 -2.27
C GLN A 191 12.20 -13.28 -3.18
N MET A 192 12.08 -12.06 -3.70
CA MET A 192 11.09 -11.78 -4.75
C MET A 192 11.40 -12.52 -6.05
N LYS A 193 12.63 -12.51 -6.56
CA LYS A 193 12.96 -13.19 -7.82
C LYS A 193 12.64 -14.69 -7.79
N SER A 194 12.94 -15.36 -6.67
CA SER A 194 12.64 -16.79 -6.49
C SER A 194 11.14 -17.06 -6.39
N GLN A 195 10.34 -16.13 -5.89
CA GLN A 195 8.90 -16.31 -5.73
C GLN A 195 8.06 -15.74 -6.88
N THR A 196 8.53 -14.75 -7.64
CA THR A 196 7.62 -13.83 -8.32
C THR A 196 7.55 -13.98 -9.84
N ILE A 197 8.65 -14.28 -10.54
CA ILE A 197 8.69 -14.00 -11.99
C ILE A 197 8.67 -15.27 -12.86
N TYR A 198 9.26 -16.39 -12.42
CA TYR A 198 9.38 -17.58 -13.26
C TYR A 198 8.12 -18.46 -13.31
N THR A 199 7.23 -18.37 -12.31
CA THR A 199 6.13 -19.35 -12.15
C THR A 199 4.83 -18.95 -12.86
N ILE A 200 4.58 -17.65 -13.06
CA ILE A 200 3.30 -17.17 -13.63
C ILE A 200 3.36 -17.10 -15.17
N SER A 201 4.55 -16.83 -15.73
CA SER A 201 4.74 -16.76 -17.19
C SER A 201 4.58 -18.15 -17.85
N SER A 202 4.98 -19.23 -17.17
CA SER A 202 4.88 -20.60 -17.71
C SER A 202 3.44 -21.15 -17.70
N LYS A 203 2.63 -20.79 -16.70
CA LYS A 203 1.24 -21.28 -16.55
C LYS A 203 0.21 -20.53 -17.39
N SER A 204 0.53 -19.34 -17.88
CA SER A 204 -0.41 -18.54 -18.70
C SER A 204 -0.41 -18.97 -20.19
N SER A 205 0.10 -20.18 -20.47
CA SER A 205 0.06 -20.84 -21.77
C SER A 205 -1.17 -21.76 -21.80
N ASN A 206 -2.27 -21.27 -22.41
CA ASN A 206 -3.61 -21.90 -22.55
C ASN A 206 -4.47 -22.01 -21.27
N PRO A 207 -5.71 -21.51 -21.36
CA PRO A 207 -6.78 -22.38 -21.86
C PRO A 207 -7.41 -21.82 -23.14
N SER A 208 -7.44 -22.67 -24.16
CA SER A 208 -8.28 -22.55 -25.35
C SER A 208 -9.74 -22.34 -24.95
N LEU A 209 -10.35 -21.28 -25.49
CA LEU A 209 -11.78 -21.22 -25.80
C LEU A 209 -12.07 -22.11 -27.01
#